data_AF-A8PDU7-F1
#
_entry.id   AF-A8PDU7-F1
#
_cell.length_a   1.000
_cell.length_b   1.000
_cell.length_c   1.000
_cell.angle_alpha   90.00
_cell.angle_beta   90.00
_cell.angle_gamma   90.00
#
_symmetry.space_group_name_H-M   'P 1'
#
loop_
_entity.id
_entity.type
_entity.pdbx_description
1 polymer ?
#
loop_
_entity_poly.entity_id
_entity_poly.type
_entity_poly.pdbx_seq_one_letter_code
_entity_poly.pdbx_strand_id
1 'polypeptide(L)'
;MGKCTESTGNPKHLRFQSMVPNGQLKEQFVYYVYMMKNLSDLHPSLREAMVSTPVFLDLLLYFWHAQTAEGDPFVLFTDRKPREECLVVHLFKTFLQLEKEVKPSVTILDRALDGGFCDAWSLVEGAALRAKLCSLNITTLNSNYPENRLVNRCLYLTSLIDICNIFLEHPQFHPITFFEARCFDAFVELNYNIVAHMSPIVSEYWLLELSGECLEQQSSILTMAVNSDYAPIWHVQNIIKGGLLHALFHILRKIDSSKVDHAINNVLRILTAYAIYPKVARQLQVHFNGPIPHQMRCGLAIQQLCGRTWTGFKTCVDFFTKIIQSTRWVRDELSICDNLHHHENFEPRDRFKSKTCAGCTSVAYCSSLCQKDWKLFHCYECKTARAGYLDLKEFRKQYRHRYRASHLALTIAVYQKNWHWVESETRNIIDGPTARHNVITARLPDPLPEGSDRRFEAIVRRHAGDRSSRLVEGMFLLGREQVWVLAAIKPVVYLM
;
A
#
# COMPACT_ATOMS: atom_id res chain seq x y z
N MET A 1 -15.99 -23.04 4.76
CA MET A 1 -16.46 -23.73 3.54
C MET A 1 -17.96 -23.87 3.67
N GLY A 2 -18.68 -22.85 3.22
CA GLY A 2 -20.13 -22.85 3.08
C GLY A 2 -20.41 -22.51 1.63
N LYS A 3 -21.21 -23.35 0.96
CA LYS A 3 -21.63 -23.15 -0.42
C LYS A 3 -22.44 -21.85 -0.49
N CYS A 4 -21.95 -20.85 -1.24
CA CYS A 4 -22.80 -19.76 -1.69
C CYS A 4 -23.87 -20.37 -2.57
N THR A 5 -25.11 -20.26 -2.09
CA THR A 5 -26.33 -20.59 -2.81
C THR A 5 -26.43 -19.76 -4.07
N GLU A 6 -26.79 -20.43 -5.16
CA GLU A 6 -27.16 -19.87 -6.45
C GLU A 6 -28.15 -18.71 -6.26
N SER A 7 -27.73 -17.50 -6.64
CA SER A 7 -28.64 -16.36 -6.73
C SER A 7 -29.50 -16.55 -7.98
N THR A 8 -30.79 -16.77 -7.73
CA THR A 8 -31.85 -16.71 -8.73
C THR A 8 -31.78 -15.38 -9.48
N GLY A 9 -31.73 -15.47 -10.81
CA GLY A 9 -31.52 -14.35 -11.72
C GLY A 9 -32.46 -13.16 -11.47
N ASN A 10 -31.86 -12.01 -11.19
CA ASN A 10 -32.53 -10.72 -11.19
C ASN A 10 -32.38 -10.10 -12.60
N PRO A 11 -33.45 -9.99 -13.41
CA PRO A 11 -33.37 -9.62 -14.82
C PRO A 11 -33.37 -8.09 -15.02
N LYS A 12 -32.52 -7.37 -14.28
CA LYS A 12 -32.33 -5.91 -14.43
C LYS A 12 -30.89 -5.47 -14.67
N HIS A 13 -29.96 -6.39 -14.83
CA HIS A 13 -28.73 -6.06 -15.54
C HIS A 13 -29.06 -6.05 -17.03
N LEU A 14 -29.27 -4.87 -17.59
CA LEU A 14 -28.89 -4.61 -18.97
C LEU A 14 -27.40 -4.93 -19.08
N ARG A 15 -27.06 -6.21 -19.18
CA ARG A 15 -25.78 -6.61 -19.74
C ARG A 15 -25.80 -5.96 -21.10
N PHE A 16 -24.94 -4.96 -21.32
CA PHE A 16 -24.48 -4.57 -22.65
C PHE A 16 -23.71 -5.76 -23.27
N GLN A 17 -24.33 -6.94 -23.35
CA GLN A 17 -24.01 -8.00 -24.27
C GLN A 17 -24.69 -7.64 -25.59
N SER A 18 -24.27 -6.55 -26.20
CA SER A 18 -24.39 -6.41 -27.64
C SER A 18 -22.98 -6.44 -28.18
N MET A 19 -22.61 -7.60 -28.71
CA MET A 19 -21.50 -7.79 -29.63
C MET A 19 -21.47 -6.60 -30.59
N VAL A 20 -20.44 -5.78 -30.50
CA VAL A 20 -20.19 -4.72 -31.47
C VAL A 20 -19.77 -5.41 -32.76
N PRO A 21 -20.57 -5.36 -33.86
CA PRO A 21 -20.18 -5.99 -35.11
C PRO A 21 -18.90 -5.35 -35.65
N ASN A 22 -17.98 -6.18 -36.12
CA ASN A 22 -16.62 -5.86 -36.55
C ASN A 22 -16.46 -4.48 -37.25
N GLY A 23 -15.53 -3.66 -36.74
CA GLY A 23 -14.89 -2.55 -37.46
C GLY A 23 -15.56 -1.18 -37.37
N GLN A 24 -16.82 -1.03 -37.77
CA GLN A 24 -17.44 0.30 -38.02
C GLN A 24 -17.69 1.14 -36.75
N LEU A 25 -17.97 0.50 -35.62
CA LEU A 25 -18.26 1.21 -34.36
C LEU A 25 -17.01 1.82 -33.71
N LYS A 26 -15.79 1.38 -34.08
CA LYS A 26 -14.55 1.98 -33.55
C LYS A 26 -14.43 3.45 -33.99
N GLU A 27 -14.79 3.78 -35.23
CA GLU A 27 -14.68 5.14 -35.74
C GLU A 27 -15.76 6.07 -35.15
N GLN A 28 -17.00 5.59 -35.07
CA GLN A 28 -18.10 6.35 -34.46
C GLN A 28 -17.86 6.60 -32.98
N PHE A 29 -17.35 5.60 -32.23
CA PHE A 29 -17.01 5.77 -30.82
C PHE A 29 -15.96 6.86 -30.62
N VAL A 30 -14.88 6.83 -31.40
CA VAL A 30 -13.84 7.87 -31.37
C VAL A 30 -14.42 9.25 -31.68
N TYR A 31 -15.30 9.34 -32.68
CA TYR A 31 -15.98 10.58 -33.03
C TYR A 31 -16.83 11.12 -31.87
N TYR A 32 -17.61 10.27 -31.19
CA TYR A 32 -18.43 10.70 -30.06
C TYR A 32 -17.60 11.18 -28.86
N VAL A 33 -16.52 10.46 -28.52
CA VAL A 33 -15.61 10.87 -27.45
C VAL A 33 -14.94 12.21 -27.80
N TYR A 34 -14.51 12.41 -29.04
CA TYR A 34 -13.91 13.66 -29.50
C TYR A 34 -14.91 14.82 -29.49
N MET A 35 -16.13 14.59 -29.95
CA MET A 35 -17.22 15.56 -29.90
C MET A 35 -17.54 15.95 -28.45
N MET A 36 -17.64 14.98 -27.53
CA MET A 36 -17.90 15.25 -26.12
C MET A 36 -16.80 16.11 -25.49
N LYS A 37 -15.52 15.80 -25.79
CA LYS A 37 -14.39 16.64 -25.36
C LYS A 37 -14.49 18.05 -25.92
N ASN A 38 -14.68 18.21 -27.23
CA ASN A 38 -14.75 19.54 -27.83
C ASN A 38 -15.91 20.36 -27.25
N LEU A 39 -17.09 19.76 -27.08
CA LEU A 39 -18.23 20.42 -26.43
C LEU A 39 -17.89 20.88 -25.00
N SER A 40 -17.20 20.03 -24.22
CA SER A 40 -16.76 20.37 -22.86
C SER A 40 -15.68 21.46 -22.80
N ASP A 41 -14.96 21.68 -23.89
CA ASP A 41 -13.91 22.70 -24.02
C ASP A 41 -14.43 24.03 -24.59
N LEU A 42 -15.63 24.04 -25.21
CA LEU A 42 -16.20 25.26 -25.80
C LEU A 42 -16.54 26.32 -24.75
N HIS A 43 -17.13 25.93 -23.62
CA HIS A 43 -17.54 26.87 -22.58
C HIS A 43 -17.70 26.19 -21.20
N PRO A 44 -17.27 26.81 -20.09
CA PRO A 44 -17.44 26.24 -18.74
C PRO A 44 -18.88 25.86 -18.40
N SER A 45 -19.87 26.69 -18.75
CA SER A 45 -21.28 26.37 -18.47
C SER A 45 -21.81 25.14 -19.20
N LEU A 46 -21.26 24.81 -20.38
CA LEU A 46 -21.61 23.56 -21.07
C LEU A 46 -21.05 22.37 -20.29
N ARG A 47 -19.82 22.48 -19.79
CA ARG A 47 -19.19 21.45 -18.97
C ARG A 47 -19.96 21.22 -17.67
N GLU A 48 -20.37 22.30 -16.99
CA GLU A 48 -21.22 22.25 -15.80
C GLU A 48 -22.59 21.63 -16.08
N ALA A 49 -23.21 21.99 -17.22
CA ALA A 49 -24.47 21.40 -17.64
C ALA A 49 -24.33 19.90 -17.93
N MET A 50 -23.24 19.48 -18.58
CA MET A 50 -22.97 18.08 -18.89
C MET A 50 -22.77 17.25 -17.61
N VAL A 51 -21.96 17.72 -16.65
CA VAL A 51 -21.73 16.99 -15.40
C VAL A 51 -23.00 16.93 -14.52
N SER A 52 -23.92 17.90 -14.70
CA SER A 52 -25.20 17.93 -13.97
C SER A 52 -26.32 17.12 -14.64
N THR A 53 -26.09 16.59 -15.85
CA THR A 53 -27.12 15.93 -16.66
C THR A 53 -26.89 14.41 -16.70
N PRO A 54 -27.79 13.59 -16.12
CA PRO A 54 -27.59 12.14 -15.99
C PRO A 54 -27.24 11.41 -17.30
N VAL A 55 -27.84 11.81 -18.43
CA VAL A 55 -27.58 11.19 -19.74
C VAL A 55 -26.11 11.30 -20.16
N PHE A 56 -25.44 12.41 -19.85
CA PHE A 56 -24.02 12.57 -20.16
C PHE A 56 -23.12 11.75 -19.22
N LEU A 57 -23.52 11.59 -17.96
CA LEU A 57 -22.83 10.72 -17.01
C LEU A 57 -22.93 9.24 -17.44
N ASP A 58 -24.11 8.81 -17.88
CA ASP A 58 -24.34 7.47 -18.42
C ASP A 58 -23.50 7.21 -19.68
N LEU A 59 -23.41 8.20 -20.56
CA LEU A 59 -22.57 8.14 -21.76
C LEU A 59 -21.08 8.04 -21.39
N LEU A 60 -20.64 8.77 -20.37
CA LEU A 60 -19.26 8.71 -19.89
C LEU A 60 -18.93 7.34 -19.27
N LEU A 61 -19.84 6.76 -18.49
CA LEU A 61 -19.71 5.40 -17.97
C LEU A 61 -19.69 4.37 -19.11
N TYR A 62 -20.54 4.53 -20.12
CA TYR A 62 -20.50 3.71 -21.33
C TYR A 62 -19.13 3.79 -22.01
N PHE A 63 -18.55 4.99 -22.14
CA PHE A 63 -17.20 5.14 -22.70
C PHE A 63 -16.13 4.47 -21.84
N TRP A 64 -16.23 4.56 -20.51
CA TRP A 64 -15.30 3.91 -19.60
C TRP A 64 -15.33 2.38 -19.73
N HIS A 65 -16.52 1.81 -19.90
CA HIS A 65 -16.73 0.35 -20.00
C HIS A 65 -16.66 -0.21 -21.41
N ALA A 66 -16.49 0.62 -22.43
CA ALA A 66 -16.35 0.15 -23.80
C ALA A 66 -15.16 -0.80 -23.94
N GLN A 67 -15.40 -1.94 -24.59
CA GLN A 67 -14.42 -2.99 -24.82
C GLN A 67 -14.23 -3.26 -26.33
N THR A 68 -13.07 -3.81 -26.69
CA THR A 68 -12.82 -4.34 -28.04
C THR A 68 -13.50 -5.70 -28.22
N ALA A 69 -13.41 -6.28 -29.43
CA ALA A 69 -13.94 -7.63 -29.69
C ALA A 69 -13.24 -8.71 -28.84
N GLU A 70 -12.00 -8.45 -28.43
CA GLU A 70 -11.18 -9.29 -27.57
C GLU A 70 -11.52 -9.14 -26.07
N GLY A 71 -12.43 -8.22 -25.72
CA GLY A 71 -12.81 -7.93 -24.33
C GLY A 71 -11.89 -6.94 -23.61
N ASP A 72 -10.89 -6.39 -24.31
CA ASP A 72 -9.96 -5.41 -23.76
C ASP A 72 -10.60 -4.03 -23.64
N PRO A 73 -10.39 -3.26 -22.55
CA PRO A 73 -10.86 -1.88 -22.49
C PRO A 73 -10.42 -1.05 -23.69
N PHE A 74 -11.35 -0.28 -24.26
CA PHE A 74 -11.07 0.56 -25.41
C PHE A 74 -10.15 1.72 -25.03
N VAL A 75 -8.87 1.70 -25.43
CA VAL A 75 -7.92 2.78 -25.16
C VAL A 75 -7.59 3.52 -26.45
N LEU A 76 -7.84 4.83 -26.48
CA LEU A 76 -7.52 5.68 -27.63
C LEU A 76 -6.27 6.50 -27.34
N PHE A 77 -5.12 6.02 -27.80
CA PHE A 77 -3.89 6.80 -27.74
C PHE A 77 -3.66 7.51 -29.07
N THR A 78 -3.58 8.84 -29.05
CA THR A 78 -3.06 9.60 -30.18
C THR A 78 -1.58 9.86 -29.90
N ASP A 79 -0.70 9.10 -30.55
CA ASP A 79 0.76 9.30 -30.40
C ASP A 79 1.28 10.43 -31.33
N ARG A 80 0.37 11.21 -31.95
CA ARG A 80 0.70 12.22 -32.96
C ARG A 80 1.30 13.48 -32.35
N LYS A 81 0.83 13.89 -31.18
CA LYS A 81 1.38 15.05 -30.45
C LYS A 81 1.78 14.64 -29.02
N PRO A 82 2.84 15.26 -28.46
CA PRO A 82 3.13 15.10 -27.05
C PRO A 82 2.01 15.68 -26.20
N ARG A 83 1.84 15.11 -25.02
CA ARG A 83 0.83 15.47 -24.03
C ARG A 83 -0.63 15.28 -24.45
N GLU A 84 -0.88 14.37 -25.39
CA GLU A 84 -2.25 13.92 -25.69
C GLU A 84 -2.58 12.70 -24.82
N GLU A 85 -3.41 12.92 -23.79
CA GLU A 85 -3.96 11.85 -22.96
C GLU A 85 -4.97 10.99 -23.75
N CYS A 86 -5.23 9.78 -23.25
CA CYS A 86 -6.37 9.02 -23.76
C CYS A 86 -7.66 9.80 -23.49
N LEU A 87 -8.41 10.12 -24.56
CA LEU A 87 -9.57 11.00 -24.46
C LEU A 87 -10.63 10.51 -23.46
N VAL A 88 -10.84 9.18 -23.39
CA VAL A 88 -11.79 8.59 -22.43
C VAL A 88 -11.34 8.83 -20.99
N VAL A 89 -10.07 8.55 -20.68
CA VAL A 89 -9.52 8.73 -19.33
C VAL A 89 -9.45 10.21 -18.96
N HIS A 90 -9.09 11.07 -19.92
CA HIS A 90 -9.07 12.51 -19.74
C HIS A 90 -10.47 13.05 -19.39
N LEU A 91 -11.48 12.75 -20.21
CA LEU A 91 -12.87 13.14 -19.93
C LEU A 91 -13.35 12.65 -18.58
N PHE A 92 -13.08 11.38 -18.26
CA PHE A 92 -13.49 10.77 -17.01
C PHE A 92 -12.88 11.50 -15.80
N LYS A 93 -11.57 11.74 -15.83
CA LYS A 93 -10.88 12.53 -14.80
C LYS A 93 -11.43 13.94 -14.70
N THR A 94 -11.56 14.66 -15.82
CA THR A 94 -12.04 16.06 -15.84
C THR A 94 -13.41 16.18 -15.22
N PHE A 95 -14.33 15.25 -15.53
CA PHE A 95 -15.69 15.32 -14.99
C PHE A 95 -15.70 14.97 -13.49
N LEU A 96 -14.97 13.93 -13.06
CA LEU A 96 -14.86 13.62 -11.62
C LEU A 96 -14.27 14.78 -10.81
N GLN A 97 -13.31 15.51 -11.36
CA GLN A 97 -12.75 16.69 -10.70
C GLN A 97 -13.78 17.83 -10.64
N LEU A 98 -14.51 18.07 -11.73
CA LEU A 98 -15.52 19.11 -11.78
C LEU A 98 -16.69 18.85 -10.82
N GLU A 99 -17.03 17.60 -10.54
CA GLU A 99 -18.05 17.26 -9.54
C GLU A 99 -17.72 17.79 -8.14
N LYS A 100 -16.43 17.86 -7.79
CA LYS A 100 -15.99 18.45 -6.52
C LYS A 100 -16.26 19.95 -6.44
N GLU A 101 -16.21 20.63 -7.58
CA GLU A 101 -16.42 22.08 -7.70
C GLU A 101 -17.91 22.42 -7.80
N VAL A 102 -18.63 21.77 -8.72
CA VAL A 102 -20.03 22.05 -9.05
C VAL A 102 -21.00 21.46 -8.02
N LYS A 103 -20.62 20.34 -7.38
CA LYS A 103 -21.46 19.58 -6.44
C LYS A 103 -22.86 19.28 -7.02
N PRO A 104 -22.92 18.58 -8.17
CA PRO A 104 -24.20 18.27 -8.79
C PRO A 104 -25.06 17.39 -7.87
N SER A 105 -26.37 17.43 -8.06
CA SER A 105 -27.31 16.61 -7.27
C SER A 105 -27.15 15.10 -7.46
N VAL A 106 -26.49 14.70 -8.55
CA VAL A 106 -26.17 13.31 -8.89
C VAL A 106 -24.77 13.29 -9.50
N THR A 107 -23.88 12.45 -8.97
CA THR A 107 -22.50 12.31 -9.45
C THR A 107 -22.34 11.09 -10.37
N ILE A 108 -21.20 10.99 -11.06
CA ILE A 108 -20.76 9.84 -11.86
C ILE A 108 -20.73 8.59 -10.98
N LEU A 109 -20.25 8.73 -9.74
CA LEU A 109 -20.16 7.62 -8.82
C LEU A 109 -21.55 7.17 -8.35
N ASP A 110 -22.46 8.11 -8.05
CA ASP A 110 -23.86 7.77 -7.74
C ASP A 110 -24.52 7.07 -8.94
N ARG A 111 -24.33 7.57 -10.17
CA ARG A 111 -24.87 6.95 -11.38
C ARG A 111 -24.31 5.54 -11.61
N ALA A 112 -23.01 5.35 -11.41
CA ALA A 112 -22.40 4.04 -11.56
C ALA A 112 -23.06 3.04 -10.60
N LEU A 113 -23.15 3.41 -9.33
CA LEU A 113 -23.53 2.52 -8.24
C LEU A 113 -25.04 2.29 -8.14
N ASP A 114 -25.84 3.34 -8.32
CA ASP A 114 -27.31 3.27 -8.23
C ASP A 114 -27.97 2.89 -9.58
N GLY A 115 -27.35 3.26 -10.69
CA GLY A 115 -27.92 3.14 -12.04
C GLY A 115 -27.86 1.74 -12.64
N GLY A 116 -27.17 0.79 -12.00
CA GLY A 116 -27.00 -0.58 -12.51
C GLY A 116 -26.15 -0.68 -13.77
N PHE A 117 -25.44 0.39 -14.15
CA PHE A 117 -24.51 0.40 -15.27
C PHE A 117 -23.30 -0.50 -14.99
N CYS A 118 -22.72 -0.38 -13.80
CA CYS A 118 -21.55 -1.12 -13.37
C CYS A 118 -21.44 -1.12 -11.84
N ASP A 119 -20.72 -2.08 -11.27
CA ASP A 119 -20.39 -2.02 -9.84
C ASP A 119 -19.06 -1.26 -9.62
N ALA A 120 -18.81 -0.85 -8.36
CA ALA A 120 -17.54 -0.23 -7.96
C ALA A 120 -16.32 -1.07 -8.39
N TRP A 121 -16.50 -2.39 -8.38
CA TRP A 121 -15.51 -3.35 -8.85
C TRP A 121 -15.12 -3.12 -10.30
N SER A 122 -16.09 -3.10 -11.21
CA SER A 122 -15.88 -2.97 -12.65
C SER A 122 -15.19 -1.65 -13.02
N LEU A 123 -15.43 -0.57 -12.27
CA LEU A 123 -14.75 0.71 -12.49
C LEU A 123 -13.25 0.62 -12.19
N VAL A 124 -12.90 0.06 -11.02
CA VAL A 124 -11.51 -0.11 -10.58
C VAL A 124 -10.78 -1.16 -11.42
N GLU A 125 -11.45 -2.26 -11.76
CA GLU A 125 -10.94 -3.27 -12.70
C GLU A 125 -10.67 -2.64 -14.08
N GLY A 126 -11.58 -1.79 -14.56
CA GLY A 126 -11.39 -1.00 -15.77
C GLY A 126 -10.09 -0.19 -15.74
N ALA A 127 -9.80 0.51 -14.64
CA ALA A 127 -8.54 1.26 -14.47
C ALA A 127 -7.30 0.34 -14.48
N ALA A 128 -7.36 -0.80 -13.79
CA ALA A 128 -6.27 -1.75 -13.72
C ALA A 128 -5.96 -2.40 -15.08
N LEU A 129 -6.99 -2.86 -15.80
CA LEU A 129 -6.87 -3.42 -17.14
C LEU A 129 -6.32 -2.39 -18.13
N ARG A 130 -6.78 -1.15 -18.04
CA ARG A 130 -6.28 0.00 -18.81
C ARG A 130 -4.79 0.25 -18.60
N ALA A 131 -4.32 0.24 -17.36
CA ALA A 131 -2.90 0.37 -17.05
C ALA A 131 -2.08 -0.80 -17.62
N LYS A 132 -2.61 -2.02 -17.52
CA LYS A 132 -1.94 -3.22 -18.03
C LYS A 132 -1.83 -3.25 -19.56
N LEU A 133 -2.89 -2.87 -20.27
CA LEU A 133 -2.87 -2.72 -21.73
C LEU A 133 -1.91 -1.62 -22.17
N CYS A 134 -1.92 -0.50 -21.46
CA CYS A 134 -0.98 0.59 -21.67
C CYS A 134 0.47 0.12 -21.50
N SER A 135 0.74 -0.70 -20.48
CA SER A 135 2.03 -1.32 -20.18
C SER A 135 2.51 -2.24 -21.32
N LEU A 136 1.65 -3.15 -21.79
CA LEU A 136 1.95 -4.05 -22.91
C LEU A 136 2.28 -3.29 -24.20
N ASN A 137 1.51 -2.24 -24.50
CA ASN A 137 1.70 -1.41 -25.70
C ASN A 137 2.98 -0.56 -25.66
N ILE A 138 3.61 -0.36 -24.49
CA ILE A 138 4.94 0.27 -24.42
C ILE A 138 6.00 -0.67 -24.97
N THR A 139 5.86 -1.99 -24.84
CA THR A 139 6.92 -2.93 -25.25
C THR A 139 7.02 -3.15 -26.77
N THR A 140 5.97 -2.83 -27.53
CA THR A 140 5.88 -3.10 -28.98
C THR A 140 6.36 -1.91 -29.85
N LEU A 141 7.32 -1.13 -29.35
CA LEU A 141 7.78 0.15 -29.90
C LEU A 141 8.48 0.04 -31.27
N ASN A 142 7.71 0.00 -32.36
CA ASN A 142 8.14 0.42 -33.70
C ASN A 142 7.32 1.66 -34.12
N SER A 143 7.62 2.84 -33.58
CA SER A 143 6.89 4.08 -33.91
C SER A 143 7.83 5.22 -34.30
N ASN A 144 7.36 6.09 -35.19
CA ASN A 144 8.10 7.28 -35.64
C ASN A 144 8.25 8.38 -34.56
N TYR A 145 7.49 8.31 -33.45
CA TYR A 145 7.46 9.32 -32.38
C TYR A 145 7.54 8.70 -30.97
N PRO A 146 8.64 8.02 -30.64
CA PRO A 146 8.74 7.26 -29.39
C PRO A 146 8.71 8.16 -28.13
N GLU A 147 9.19 9.40 -28.22
CA GLU A 147 9.13 10.38 -27.11
C GLU A 147 7.69 10.77 -26.74
N ASN A 148 6.90 11.23 -27.73
CA ASN A 148 5.50 11.63 -27.53
C ASN A 148 4.69 10.51 -26.87
N ARG A 149 4.94 9.27 -27.29
CA ARG A 149 4.29 8.10 -26.70
C ARG A 149 4.62 7.98 -25.22
N LEU A 150 5.88 8.04 -24.82
CA LEU A 150 6.26 7.93 -23.40
C LEU A 150 5.65 9.06 -22.56
N VAL A 151 5.65 10.29 -23.07
CA VAL A 151 4.98 11.43 -22.43
C VAL A 151 3.48 11.14 -22.23
N ASN A 152 2.79 10.70 -23.28
CA ASN A 152 1.36 10.44 -23.25
C ASN A 152 1.02 9.28 -22.29
N ARG A 153 1.86 8.24 -22.22
CA ARG A 153 1.69 7.11 -21.30
C ARG A 153 1.95 7.52 -19.84
N CYS A 154 2.87 8.44 -19.62
CA CYS A 154 3.09 9.03 -18.29
C CYS A 154 1.85 9.80 -17.83
N LEU A 155 1.34 10.74 -18.63
CA LEU A 155 0.12 11.48 -18.30
C LEU A 155 -1.09 10.55 -18.11
N TYR A 156 -1.20 9.52 -18.94
CA TYR A 156 -2.24 8.51 -18.81
C TYR A 156 -2.21 7.82 -17.45
N LEU A 157 -1.02 7.43 -16.96
CA LEU A 157 -0.87 6.86 -15.64
C LEU A 157 -1.22 7.87 -14.53
N THR A 158 -0.79 9.13 -14.64
CA THR A 158 -1.20 10.20 -13.70
C THR A 158 -2.72 10.28 -13.62
N SER A 159 -3.39 10.34 -14.76
CA SER A 159 -4.85 10.45 -14.79
C SER A 159 -5.56 9.22 -14.21
N LEU A 160 -5.03 8.01 -14.41
CA LEU A 160 -5.56 6.81 -13.74
C LEU A 160 -5.35 6.82 -12.22
N ILE A 161 -4.21 7.32 -11.74
CA ILE A 161 -3.94 7.47 -10.30
C ILE A 161 -4.92 8.48 -9.70
N ASP A 162 -5.13 9.62 -10.34
CA ASP A 162 -6.07 10.65 -9.89
C ASP A 162 -7.50 10.12 -9.79
N ILE A 163 -7.97 9.42 -10.83
CA ILE A 163 -9.29 8.77 -10.82
C ILE A 163 -9.40 7.79 -9.65
N CYS A 164 -8.41 6.92 -9.46
CA CYS A 164 -8.40 5.95 -8.38
C CYS A 164 -8.30 6.59 -6.98
N ASN A 165 -7.65 7.75 -6.85
CA ASN A 165 -7.66 8.53 -5.61
C ASN A 165 -9.07 9.04 -5.28
N ILE A 166 -9.79 9.57 -6.28
CA ILE A 166 -11.18 10.00 -6.12
C ILE A 166 -12.06 8.82 -5.73
N PHE A 167 -11.85 7.65 -6.34
CA PHE A 167 -12.55 6.43 -5.96
C PHE A 167 -12.27 6.06 -4.50
N LEU A 168 -11.01 6.06 -4.04
CA LEU A 168 -10.67 5.73 -2.64
C LEU A 168 -11.25 6.71 -1.59
N GLU A 169 -11.57 7.94 -1.98
CA GLU A 169 -12.24 8.92 -1.12
C GLU A 169 -13.74 8.63 -0.97
N HIS A 170 -14.34 7.88 -1.90
CA HIS A 170 -15.77 7.63 -1.92
C HIS A 170 -16.15 6.44 -1.02
N PRO A 171 -17.13 6.59 -0.09
CA PRO A 171 -17.44 5.57 0.92
C PRO A 171 -17.83 4.18 0.38
N GLN A 172 -18.41 4.12 -0.82
CA GLN A 172 -18.84 2.87 -1.44
C GLN A 172 -17.68 2.09 -2.12
N PHE A 173 -16.54 2.72 -2.37
CA PHE A 173 -15.38 2.07 -2.98
C PHE A 173 -14.51 1.46 -1.89
N HIS A 174 -14.81 0.21 -1.60
CA HIS A 174 -14.10 -0.50 -0.55
C HIS A 174 -12.65 -0.82 -0.98
N PRO A 175 -11.62 -0.65 -0.13
CA PRO A 175 -10.23 -0.90 -0.53
C PRO A 175 -9.92 -2.33 -1.00
N ILE A 176 -10.77 -3.31 -0.62
CA ILE A 176 -10.73 -4.68 -1.16
C ILE A 176 -10.84 -4.71 -2.69
N THR A 177 -11.64 -3.81 -3.27
CA THR A 177 -11.86 -3.72 -4.71
C THR A 177 -10.56 -3.46 -5.45
N PHE A 178 -9.73 -2.52 -4.96
CA PHE A 178 -8.41 -2.22 -5.52
C PHE A 178 -7.45 -3.40 -5.40
N PHE A 179 -7.57 -4.14 -4.29
CA PHE A 179 -6.77 -5.32 -4.05
C PHE A 179 -7.09 -6.43 -5.03
N GLU A 180 -8.35 -6.86 -5.15
CA GLU A 180 -8.64 -8.02 -6.00
C GLU A 180 -8.47 -7.63 -7.48
N ALA A 181 -8.72 -6.36 -7.85
CA ALA A 181 -8.49 -5.85 -9.21
C ALA A 181 -6.99 -5.73 -9.55
N ARG A 182 -6.10 -5.93 -8.56
CA ARG A 182 -4.64 -5.78 -8.68
C ARG A 182 -4.23 -4.41 -9.25
N CYS A 183 -4.97 -3.37 -8.87
CA CYS A 183 -4.80 -2.02 -9.42
C CYS A 183 -3.37 -1.49 -9.21
N PHE A 184 -2.84 -1.63 -7.99
CA PHE A 184 -1.49 -1.15 -7.66
C PHE A 184 -0.39 -1.92 -8.42
N ASP A 185 -0.57 -3.24 -8.64
CA ASP A 185 0.38 -4.04 -9.40
C ASP A 185 0.48 -3.51 -10.84
N ALA A 186 -0.68 -3.26 -11.49
CA ALA A 186 -0.75 -2.77 -12.85
C ALA A 186 -0.14 -1.35 -12.99
N PHE A 187 -0.34 -0.49 -12.00
CA PHE A 187 0.20 0.88 -12.02
C PHE A 187 1.72 0.89 -11.86
N VAL A 188 2.27 0.07 -10.97
CA VAL A 188 3.72 -0.05 -10.81
C VAL A 188 4.36 -0.67 -12.05
N GLU A 189 3.74 -1.69 -12.63
CA GLU A 189 4.23 -2.33 -13.86
C GLU A 189 4.28 -1.33 -15.02
N LEU A 190 3.20 -0.54 -15.21
CA LEU A 190 3.16 0.53 -16.21
C LEU A 190 4.26 1.57 -15.95
N ASN A 191 4.38 2.07 -14.73
CA ASN A 191 5.41 3.06 -14.37
C ASN A 191 6.82 2.53 -14.63
N TYR A 192 7.11 1.29 -14.22
CA TYR A 192 8.39 0.63 -14.49
C TYR A 192 8.68 0.55 -15.99
N ASN A 193 7.69 0.14 -16.79
CA ASN A 193 7.87 0.05 -18.23
C ASN A 193 8.07 1.41 -18.89
N ILE A 194 7.38 2.48 -18.44
CA ILE A 194 7.66 3.84 -18.91
C ILE A 194 9.13 4.18 -18.63
N VAL A 195 9.58 4.04 -17.38
CA VAL A 195 10.94 4.39 -16.93
C VAL A 195 12.02 3.58 -17.66
N ALA A 196 11.81 2.28 -17.86
CA ALA A 196 12.74 1.39 -18.53
C ALA A 196 12.99 1.82 -20.00
N HIS A 197 11.97 2.37 -20.66
CA HIS A 197 12.04 2.79 -22.06
C HIS A 197 12.43 4.27 -22.25
N MET A 198 12.59 5.07 -21.18
CA MET A 198 13.00 6.48 -21.29
C MET A 198 14.44 6.69 -21.80
N SER A 199 15.37 5.76 -21.51
CA SER A 199 16.82 6.01 -21.68
C SER A 199 17.34 6.09 -23.13
N PRO A 200 16.83 5.31 -24.11
CA PRO A 200 17.34 5.38 -25.48
C PRO A 200 16.62 6.41 -26.35
N ILE A 201 15.50 6.95 -25.89
CA ILE A 201 14.50 7.56 -26.78
C ILE A 201 14.36 9.07 -26.59
N VAL A 202 14.61 9.58 -25.38
CA VAL A 202 14.08 10.87 -24.93
C VAL A 202 15.19 11.91 -24.76
N SER A 203 14.96 13.13 -25.25
CA SER A 203 15.82 14.29 -24.98
C SER A 203 16.04 14.52 -23.49
N GLU A 204 17.17 15.11 -23.11
CA GLU A 204 17.54 15.35 -21.70
C GLU A 204 16.49 16.16 -20.93
N TYR A 205 15.84 17.12 -21.59
CA TYR A 205 14.77 17.92 -21.00
C TYR A 205 13.57 17.06 -20.59
N TRP A 206 13.03 16.28 -21.53
CA TRP A 206 11.88 15.41 -21.28
C TRP A 206 12.23 14.27 -20.31
N LEU A 207 13.47 13.81 -20.33
CA LEU A 207 13.97 12.83 -19.38
C LEU A 207 13.80 13.32 -17.93
N LEU A 208 14.18 14.57 -17.67
CA LEU A 208 14.07 15.17 -16.34
C LEU A 208 12.60 15.32 -15.90
N GLU A 209 11.77 15.88 -16.77
CA GLU A 209 10.34 16.10 -16.50
C GLU A 209 9.60 14.79 -16.25
N LEU A 210 9.73 13.82 -17.16
CA LEU A 210 9.03 12.53 -17.05
C LEU A 210 9.51 11.71 -15.86
N SER A 211 10.80 11.76 -15.55
CA SER A 211 11.32 11.01 -14.41
C SER A 211 10.81 11.60 -13.09
N GLY A 212 10.64 12.92 -12.99
CA GLY A 212 10.01 13.57 -11.84
C GLY A 212 8.54 13.16 -11.68
N GLU A 213 7.77 13.23 -12.77
CA GLU A 213 6.37 12.80 -12.79
C GLU A 213 6.22 11.32 -12.40
N CYS A 214 7.04 10.43 -12.98
CA CYS A 214 7.01 9.00 -12.66
C CYS A 214 7.32 8.73 -11.18
N LEU A 215 8.13 9.55 -10.54
CA LEU A 215 8.42 9.41 -9.12
C LEU A 215 7.26 9.89 -8.24
N GLU A 216 6.62 11.01 -8.58
CA GLU A 216 5.40 11.47 -7.90
C GLU A 216 4.27 10.44 -8.00
N GLN A 217 4.14 9.80 -9.16
CA GLN A 217 3.23 8.67 -9.36
C GLN A 217 3.57 7.49 -8.44
N GLN A 218 4.85 7.11 -8.32
CA GLN A 218 5.26 6.03 -7.39
C GLN A 218 4.94 6.38 -5.93
N SER A 219 5.23 7.61 -5.53
CA SER A 219 4.90 8.15 -4.21
C SER A 219 3.40 8.06 -3.94
N SER A 220 2.59 8.45 -4.92
CA SER A 220 1.11 8.40 -4.84
C SER A 220 0.59 6.97 -4.78
N ILE A 221 1.02 6.07 -5.67
CA ILE A 221 0.64 4.64 -5.67
C ILE A 221 0.95 4.00 -4.31
N LEU A 222 2.14 4.26 -3.77
CA LEU A 222 2.56 3.69 -2.49
C LEU A 222 1.73 4.27 -1.34
N THR A 223 1.44 5.58 -1.37
CA THR A 223 0.60 6.26 -0.37
C THR A 223 -0.83 5.70 -0.38
N MET A 224 -1.44 5.52 -1.56
CA MET A 224 -2.74 4.86 -1.70
C MET A 224 -2.73 3.44 -1.13
N ALA A 225 -1.69 2.67 -1.45
CA ALA A 225 -1.56 1.28 -1.00
C ALA A 225 -1.42 1.13 0.52
N VAL A 226 -0.74 2.06 1.20
CA VAL A 226 -0.61 2.03 2.67
C VAL A 226 -1.79 2.66 3.38
N ASN A 227 -2.49 3.58 2.73
CA ASN A 227 -3.73 4.16 3.23
C ASN A 227 -4.94 3.27 2.96
N SER A 228 -4.80 2.22 2.14
CA SER A 228 -5.78 1.16 1.97
C SER A 228 -5.99 0.47 3.31
N ASP A 229 -7.24 0.48 3.80
CA ASP A 229 -7.64 -0.31 4.95
C ASP A 229 -7.69 -1.82 4.66
N TYR A 230 -7.24 -2.26 3.49
CA TYR A 230 -7.18 -3.66 3.11
C TYR A 230 -5.74 -4.10 2.80
N ALA A 231 -5.27 -5.16 3.47
CA ALA A 231 -3.99 -5.83 3.18
C ALA A 231 -2.73 -4.92 2.91
N PRO A 232 -2.46 -3.84 3.67
CA PRO A 232 -1.41 -2.87 3.34
C PRO A 232 -0.01 -3.47 3.21
N ILE A 233 0.36 -4.42 4.09
CA ILE A 233 1.64 -5.16 4.02
C ILE A 233 1.78 -5.89 2.68
N TRP A 234 0.68 -6.47 2.18
CA TRP A 234 0.68 -7.22 0.93
C TRP A 234 0.81 -6.28 -0.26
N HIS A 235 0.12 -5.14 -0.25
CA HIS A 235 0.27 -4.13 -1.30
C HIS A 235 1.69 -3.63 -1.40
N VAL A 236 2.32 -3.23 -0.28
CA VAL A 236 3.71 -2.78 -0.28
C VAL A 236 4.65 -3.88 -0.80
N GLN A 237 4.45 -5.13 -0.34
CA GLN A 237 5.24 -6.27 -0.84
C GLN A 237 5.13 -6.42 -2.36
N ASN A 238 3.91 -6.33 -2.89
CA ASN A 238 3.66 -6.50 -4.32
C ASN A 238 4.17 -5.35 -5.16
N ILE A 239 4.02 -4.10 -4.69
CA ILE A 239 4.57 -2.91 -5.34
C ILE A 239 6.10 -3.06 -5.47
N ILE A 240 6.79 -3.52 -4.42
CA ILE A 240 8.23 -3.79 -4.50
C ILE A 240 8.51 -4.88 -5.54
N LYS A 241 7.78 -6.00 -5.49
CA LYS A 241 7.92 -7.11 -6.45
C LYS A 241 7.64 -6.67 -7.90
N GLY A 242 6.73 -5.73 -8.11
CA GLY A 242 6.36 -5.16 -9.40
C GLY A 242 7.42 -4.25 -10.03
N GLY A 243 8.53 -3.98 -9.32
CA GLY A 243 9.67 -3.26 -9.87
C GLY A 243 9.83 -1.83 -9.38
N LEU A 244 9.10 -1.41 -8.33
CA LEU A 244 9.23 -0.07 -7.73
C LEU A 244 10.69 0.36 -7.54
N LEU A 245 11.51 -0.47 -6.87
CA LEU A 245 12.90 -0.13 -6.61
C LEU A 245 13.73 0.01 -7.89
N HIS A 246 13.49 -0.84 -8.89
CA HIS A 246 14.19 -0.73 -10.18
C HIS A 246 13.83 0.58 -10.88
N ALA A 247 12.54 0.92 -10.94
CA ALA A 247 12.07 2.17 -11.52
C ALA A 247 12.67 3.38 -10.78
N LEU A 248 12.64 3.38 -9.45
CA LEU A 248 13.28 4.39 -8.60
C LEU A 248 14.77 4.56 -8.94
N PHE A 249 15.53 3.47 -9.05
CA PHE A 249 16.95 3.57 -9.39
C PHE A 249 17.21 4.05 -10.81
N HIS A 250 16.37 3.67 -11.76
CA HIS A 250 16.48 4.17 -13.13
C HIS A 250 16.22 5.67 -13.20
N ILE A 251 15.24 6.18 -12.44
CA ILE A 251 14.95 7.60 -12.29
C ILE A 251 16.13 8.33 -11.65
N LEU A 252 16.62 7.84 -10.51
CA LEU A 252 17.71 8.47 -9.74
C LEU A 252 19.05 8.56 -10.50
N ARG A 253 19.24 7.77 -11.56
CA ARG A 253 20.41 7.89 -12.44
C ARG A 253 20.35 9.07 -13.39
N LYS A 254 19.19 9.71 -13.53
CA LYS A 254 18.88 10.64 -14.61
C LYS A 254 18.48 12.04 -14.13
N ILE A 255 18.10 12.21 -12.87
CA ILE A 255 17.63 13.48 -12.32
C ILE A 255 18.61 14.01 -11.26
N ASP A 256 18.75 15.34 -11.21
CA ASP A 256 19.24 16.10 -10.05
C ASP A 256 18.22 16.10 -8.88
N SER A 257 18.70 16.01 -7.64
CA SER A 257 17.90 15.70 -6.44
C SER A 257 16.99 16.83 -6.02
N SER A 258 17.38 18.06 -6.33
CA SER A 258 16.72 19.27 -5.84
C SER A 258 15.22 19.31 -6.19
N LYS A 259 14.80 18.70 -7.30
CA LYS A 259 13.42 18.73 -7.79
C LYS A 259 12.53 17.57 -7.31
N VAL A 260 13.13 16.52 -6.76
CA VAL A 260 12.45 15.24 -6.51
C VAL A 260 12.60 14.73 -5.08
N ASP A 261 13.29 15.51 -4.23
CA ASP A 261 13.61 15.13 -2.87
C ASP A 261 12.37 14.72 -2.06
N HIS A 262 11.24 15.45 -2.20
CA HIS A 262 10.02 15.13 -1.47
C HIS A 262 9.47 13.73 -1.78
N ALA A 263 9.28 13.39 -3.06
CA ALA A 263 8.72 12.11 -3.46
C ALA A 263 9.65 10.93 -3.18
N ILE A 264 10.96 11.07 -3.42
CA ILE A 264 11.94 10.04 -3.02
C ILE A 264 11.89 9.83 -1.51
N ASN A 265 11.93 10.91 -0.72
CA ASN A 265 11.90 10.81 0.73
C ASN A 265 10.59 10.16 1.21
N ASN A 266 9.46 10.46 0.59
CA ASN A 266 8.19 9.81 0.91
C ASN A 266 8.22 8.30 0.62
N VAL A 267 8.70 7.90 -0.57
CA VAL A 267 8.84 6.49 -0.95
C VAL A 267 9.75 5.75 0.02
N LEU A 268 10.97 6.26 0.26
CA LEU A 268 11.93 5.64 1.16
C LEU A 268 11.41 5.59 2.61
N ARG A 269 10.71 6.62 3.06
CA ARG A 269 10.08 6.66 4.39
C ARG A 269 9.04 5.56 4.55
N ILE A 270 8.12 5.42 3.59
CA ILE A 270 7.09 4.38 3.63
C ILE A 270 7.73 3.00 3.59
N LEU A 271 8.69 2.77 2.68
CA LEU A 271 9.41 1.49 2.61
C LEU A 271 10.17 1.17 3.90
N THR A 272 10.78 2.17 4.54
CA THR A 272 11.42 2.00 5.86
C THR A 272 10.41 1.59 6.92
N ALA A 273 9.26 2.27 6.98
CA ALA A 273 8.20 1.97 7.95
C ALA A 273 7.64 0.56 7.79
N TYR A 274 7.57 0.04 6.56
CA TYR A 274 7.09 -1.31 6.27
C TYR A 274 8.19 -2.38 6.24
N ALA A 275 9.47 -2.01 6.24
CA ALA A 275 10.60 -2.95 6.27
C ALA A 275 10.67 -3.75 7.58
N ILE A 276 9.97 -3.32 8.64
CA ILE A 276 9.80 -4.11 9.88
C ILE A 276 9.07 -5.45 9.62
N TYR A 277 8.24 -5.51 8.57
CA TYR A 277 7.45 -6.69 8.26
C TYR A 277 8.30 -7.73 7.53
N PRO A 278 8.38 -8.99 8.02
CA PRO A 278 9.29 -9.99 7.45
C PRO A 278 9.09 -10.30 5.97
N LYS A 279 7.87 -10.09 5.44
CA LYS A 279 7.58 -10.27 4.02
C LYS A 279 8.16 -9.14 3.17
N VAL A 280 8.02 -7.91 3.64
CA VAL A 280 8.53 -6.71 2.97
C VAL A 280 10.06 -6.69 3.05
N ALA A 281 10.64 -6.90 4.24
CA ALA A 281 12.09 -7.00 4.43
C ALA A 281 12.74 -8.01 3.48
N ARG A 282 12.16 -9.22 3.38
CA ARG A 282 12.65 -10.27 2.48
C ARG A 282 12.56 -9.85 1.02
N GLN A 283 11.46 -9.23 0.61
CA GLN A 283 11.32 -8.74 -0.75
C GLN A 283 12.37 -7.66 -1.06
N LEU A 284 12.55 -6.69 -0.17
CA LEU A 284 13.60 -5.65 -0.30
C LEU A 284 14.99 -6.28 -0.39
N GLN A 285 15.29 -7.28 0.45
CA GLN A 285 16.56 -8.01 0.40
C GLN A 285 16.77 -8.74 -0.93
N VAL A 286 15.73 -9.36 -1.51
CA VAL A 286 15.81 -9.99 -2.83
C VAL A 286 16.26 -8.97 -3.87
N HIS A 287 15.75 -7.73 -3.81
CA HIS A 287 16.22 -6.66 -4.69
C HIS A 287 17.66 -6.27 -4.38
N PHE A 288 18.02 -5.99 -3.12
CA PHE A 288 19.38 -5.59 -2.75
C PHE A 288 20.46 -6.61 -3.10
N ASN A 289 20.14 -7.90 -2.99
CA ASN A 289 21.05 -8.99 -3.35
C ASN A 289 20.96 -9.39 -4.83
N GLY A 290 19.91 -8.94 -5.53
CA GLY A 290 19.65 -9.24 -6.93
C GLY A 290 20.60 -8.50 -7.89
N PRO A 291 20.33 -8.59 -9.21
CA PRO A 291 21.14 -7.97 -10.25
C PRO A 291 20.95 -6.45 -10.34
N ILE A 292 20.84 -5.77 -9.19
CA ILE A 292 21.03 -4.32 -9.14
C ILE A 292 22.51 -4.06 -9.52
N PRO A 293 22.77 -3.26 -10.58
CA PRO A 293 24.14 -2.88 -10.96
C PRO A 293 24.97 -2.44 -9.76
N HIS A 294 26.23 -2.89 -9.67
CA HIS A 294 27.13 -2.58 -8.55
C HIS A 294 27.18 -1.08 -8.22
N GLN A 295 27.13 -0.22 -9.24
CA GLN A 295 27.03 1.24 -9.12
C GLN A 295 25.83 1.72 -8.29
N MET A 296 24.68 1.05 -8.41
CA MET A 296 23.48 1.34 -7.61
C MET A 296 23.61 0.76 -6.18
N ARG A 297 24.35 -0.34 -5.99
CA ARG A 297 24.61 -0.92 -4.65
C ARG A 297 25.55 -0.05 -3.81
N CYS A 298 26.55 0.57 -4.46
CA CYS A 298 27.46 1.53 -3.82
C CYS A 298 26.78 2.86 -3.53
N GLY A 299 25.60 3.10 -4.11
CA GLY A 299 24.76 4.24 -3.79
C GLY A 299 25.38 5.58 -4.17
N LEU A 300 26.44 5.67 -4.96
CA LEU A 300 27.15 6.95 -5.18
C LEU A 300 26.24 8.06 -5.73
N ALA A 301 25.37 7.76 -6.70
CA ALA A 301 24.38 8.71 -7.20
C ALA A 301 23.29 9.00 -6.14
N ILE A 302 22.76 7.97 -5.48
CA ILE A 302 21.70 8.13 -4.47
C ILE A 302 22.20 8.84 -3.21
N GLN A 303 23.49 8.65 -2.87
CA GLN A 303 24.16 9.24 -1.73
C GLN A 303 24.39 10.74 -1.92
N GLN A 304 24.71 11.16 -3.14
CA GLN A 304 24.77 12.57 -3.48
C GLN A 304 23.39 13.24 -3.43
N LEU A 305 22.35 12.51 -3.84
CA LEU A 305 20.99 13.04 -4.02
C LEU A 305 20.15 13.06 -2.73
N CYS A 306 20.07 11.93 -2.02
CA CYS A 306 19.27 11.75 -0.80
C CYS A 306 20.03 10.90 0.23
N GLY A 307 21.35 11.06 0.31
CA GLY A 307 22.22 10.07 0.95
C GLY A 307 21.95 9.78 2.41
N ARG A 308 21.48 10.75 3.17
CA ARG A 308 21.04 10.51 4.56
C ARG A 308 19.81 9.60 4.59
N THR A 309 18.76 9.92 3.84
CA THR A 309 17.53 9.13 3.78
C THR A 309 17.79 7.73 3.24
N TRP A 310 18.56 7.61 2.16
CA TRP A 310 18.95 6.33 1.58
C TRP A 310 19.77 5.47 2.54
N THR A 311 20.78 6.05 3.18
CA THR A 311 21.63 5.34 4.15
C THR A 311 20.81 4.91 5.35
N GLY A 312 19.89 5.75 5.84
CA GLY A 312 18.92 5.40 6.88
C GLY A 312 18.05 4.21 6.46
N PHE A 313 17.39 4.30 5.31
CA PHE A 313 16.56 3.23 4.76
C PHE A 313 17.32 1.91 4.62
N LYS A 314 18.49 1.91 3.96
CA LYS A 314 19.30 0.70 3.77
C LYS A 314 19.76 0.12 5.11
N THR A 315 20.24 0.96 6.02
CA THR A 315 20.63 0.54 7.38
C THR A 315 19.46 -0.12 8.10
N CYS A 316 18.27 0.46 8.03
CA CYS A 316 17.06 -0.12 8.60
C CYS A 316 16.72 -1.48 7.97
N VAL A 317 16.73 -1.59 6.64
CA VAL A 317 16.44 -2.87 5.98
C VAL A 317 17.48 -3.93 6.34
N ASP A 318 18.77 -3.61 6.30
CA ASP A 318 19.84 -4.52 6.67
C ASP A 318 19.73 -4.95 8.13
N PHE A 319 19.41 -4.01 9.03
CA PHE A 319 19.18 -4.27 10.44
C PHE A 319 17.99 -5.20 10.68
N PHE A 320 16.81 -4.87 10.14
CA PHE A 320 15.62 -5.70 10.29
C PHE A 320 15.81 -7.07 9.66
N THR A 321 16.47 -7.13 8.50
CA THR A 321 16.76 -8.39 7.82
C THR A 321 17.73 -9.24 8.61
N LYS A 322 18.81 -8.65 9.14
CA LYS A 322 19.74 -9.35 10.04
C LYS A 322 19.02 -9.86 11.27
N ILE A 323 18.12 -9.08 11.87
CA ILE A 323 17.29 -9.55 12.98
C ILE A 323 16.45 -10.73 12.52
N ILE A 324 15.67 -10.62 11.43
CA ILE A 324 14.83 -11.69 10.91
C ILE A 324 15.64 -12.97 10.61
N GLN A 325 16.86 -12.84 10.10
CA GLN A 325 17.76 -13.96 9.76
C GLN A 325 18.47 -14.56 10.97
N SER A 326 19.05 -13.72 11.85
CA SER A 326 19.71 -14.14 13.09
C SER A 326 18.71 -14.74 14.06
N THR A 327 17.47 -14.25 13.99
CA THR A 327 16.31 -14.95 14.51
C THR A 327 16.01 -16.18 13.64
N ARG A 328 16.88 -17.21 13.64
CA ARG A 328 16.50 -18.59 13.21
C ARG A 328 15.16 -19.01 13.83
N TRP A 329 14.86 -18.45 15.01
CA TRP A 329 13.59 -18.37 15.71
C TRP A 329 12.36 -18.01 14.88
N VAL A 330 12.43 -17.18 13.81
CA VAL A 330 11.23 -16.87 13.00
C VAL A 330 10.87 -18.01 12.04
N ARG A 331 11.82 -18.88 11.67
CA ARG A 331 11.52 -20.12 10.95
C ARG A 331 11.03 -21.23 11.90
N ASP A 332 11.56 -21.27 13.12
CA ASP A 332 11.24 -22.30 14.14
C ASP A 332 10.24 -21.83 15.23
N GLU A 333 9.44 -20.80 14.92
CA GLU A 333 8.46 -20.14 15.81
C GLU A 333 9.09 -19.52 17.07
N LEU A 334 9.33 -18.20 17.03
CA LEU A 334 9.66 -17.43 18.22
C LEU A 334 8.55 -17.70 19.23
N SER A 335 8.96 -18.35 20.30
CA SER A 335 8.09 -18.94 21.28
C SER A 335 7.56 -17.82 22.19
N ILE A 336 6.48 -17.15 21.80
CA ILE A 336 5.83 -16.15 22.66
C ILE A 336 4.72 -16.82 23.46
N CYS A 337 4.65 -16.47 24.74
CA CYS A 337 3.61 -16.92 25.64
C CYS A 337 2.94 -15.69 26.24
N ASP A 338 1.64 -15.56 26.02
CA ASP A 338 0.84 -14.46 26.54
C ASP A 338 0.26 -14.75 27.94
N ASN A 339 0.63 -15.88 28.56
CA ASN A 339 0.28 -16.13 29.96
C ASN A 339 1.09 -15.18 30.85
N LEU A 340 0.39 -14.30 31.58
CA LEU A 340 1.01 -13.35 32.49
C LEU A 340 1.91 -14.06 33.52
N HIS A 341 1.53 -15.24 33.99
CA HIS A 341 2.24 -16.00 35.00
C HIS A 341 3.24 -17.02 34.43
N HIS A 342 3.69 -16.85 33.18
CA HIS A 342 4.61 -17.80 32.55
C HIS A 342 5.91 -17.97 33.36
N HIS A 343 6.54 -16.88 33.81
CA HIS A 343 7.82 -16.92 34.52
C HIS A 343 7.76 -17.42 35.97
N GLU A 344 6.59 -17.43 36.60
CA GLU A 344 6.44 -17.89 38.00
C GLU A 344 6.33 -19.42 38.08
N ASN A 345 5.76 -20.03 37.04
CA ASN A 345 5.36 -21.43 37.07
C ASN A 345 6.29 -22.34 36.26
N PHE A 346 7.24 -21.78 35.52
CA PHE A 346 8.09 -22.55 34.61
C PHE A 346 9.50 -21.98 34.54
N GLU A 347 10.45 -22.90 34.53
CA GLU A 347 11.76 -22.61 33.96
C GLU A 347 11.59 -22.30 32.46
N PRO A 348 12.28 -21.26 31.95
CA PRO A 348 12.29 -20.98 30.52
C PRO A 348 12.75 -22.23 29.76
N ARG A 349 11.84 -22.86 29.01
CA ARG A 349 12.24 -23.88 28.05
C ARG A 349 12.74 -23.15 26.81
N ASP A 350 13.97 -23.47 26.40
CA ASP A 350 14.62 -22.80 25.26
C ASP A 350 13.82 -22.90 23.95
N ARG A 351 12.88 -23.86 23.82
CA ARG A 351 12.05 -24.03 22.61
C ARG A 351 10.65 -24.54 22.94
N PHE A 352 9.63 -23.84 22.43
CA PHE A 352 8.27 -24.35 22.38
C PHE A 352 7.50 -23.86 21.15
N LYS A 353 6.62 -24.72 20.63
CA LYS A 353 5.65 -24.37 19.60
C LYS A 353 4.50 -23.61 20.25
N SER A 354 4.36 -22.33 19.93
CA SER A 354 3.29 -21.51 20.49
C SER A 354 1.96 -21.91 19.86
N LYS A 355 0.94 -22.17 20.68
CA LYS A 355 -0.40 -22.51 20.23
C LYS A 355 -1.29 -21.29 20.40
N THR A 356 -1.88 -20.82 19.30
CA THR A 356 -2.84 -19.72 19.35
C THR A 356 -4.19 -20.20 19.87
N CYS A 357 -4.91 -19.31 20.55
CA CYS A 357 -6.28 -19.57 20.96
C CYS A 357 -7.15 -19.83 19.73
N ALA A 358 -7.91 -20.94 19.72
CA ALA A 358 -8.77 -21.30 18.58
C ALA A 358 -9.94 -20.34 18.36
N GLY A 359 -10.32 -19.55 19.39
CA GLY A 359 -11.38 -18.56 19.31
C GLY A 359 -10.91 -17.26 18.65
N CYS A 360 -10.09 -16.49 19.35
CA CYS A 360 -9.66 -15.16 18.91
C CYS A 360 -8.38 -15.18 18.05
N THR A 361 -7.54 -16.20 18.16
CA THR A 361 -6.18 -16.27 17.59
C THR A 361 -5.23 -15.13 17.95
N SER A 362 -5.66 -14.18 18.79
CA SER A 362 -4.87 -13.02 19.22
C SER A 362 -3.86 -13.38 20.30
N VAL A 363 -4.16 -14.39 21.12
CA VAL A 363 -3.33 -14.85 22.25
C VAL A 363 -2.68 -16.19 21.91
N ALA A 364 -1.44 -16.39 22.35
CA ALA A 364 -0.66 -17.61 22.17
C ALA A 364 -0.08 -18.14 23.48
N TYR A 365 -0.05 -19.47 23.61
CA TYR A 365 0.41 -20.17 24.80
C TYR A 365 1.46 -21.21 24.46
N CYS A 366 2.46 -21.36 25.33
CA CYS A 366 3.52 -22.37 25.16
C CYS A 366 3.06 -23.80 25.47
N SER A 367 2.00 -23.96 26.26
CA SER A 367 1.54 -25.23 26.80
C SER A 367 0.09 -25.14 27.28
N SER A 368 -0.55 -26.28 27.48
CA SER A 368 -1.89 -26.37 28.11
C SER A 368 -1.89 -25.85 29.55
N LEU A 369 -0.75 -25.93 30.24
CA LEU A 369 -0.63 -25.42 31.60
C LEU A 369 -0.59 -23.88 31.59
N CYS A 370 0.07 -23.24 30.61
CA CYS A 370 -0.03 -21.79 30.42
C CYS A 370 -1.41 -21.32 29.94
N GLN A 371 -2.18 -22.19 29.30
CA GLN A 371 -3.57 -21.91 28.94
C GLN A 371 -4.49 -21.78 30.17
N LYS A 372 -4.03 -22.08 31.40
CA LYS A 372 -4.81 -21.78 32.63
C LYS A 372 -5.15 -20.29 32.78
N ASP A 373 -4.32 -19.41 32.22
CA ASP A 373 -4.58 -17.98 32.04
C ASP A 373 -5.94 -17.70 31.39
N TRP A 374 -6.41 -18.65 30.55
CA TRP A 374 -7.73 -18.60 29.95
C TRP A 374 -8.84 -18.37 30.95
N LYS A 375 -8.84 -19.13 32.06
CA LYS A 375 -9.94 -19.07 33.04
C LYS A 375 -9.88 -17.81 33.89
N LEU A 376 -8.67 -17.27 34.10
CA LEU A 376 -8.45 -16.14 34.99
C LEU A 376 -8.67 -14.80 34.27
N PHE A 377 -8.21 -14.69 33.02
CA PHE A 377 -8.20 -13.43 32.29
C PHE A 377 -8.81 -13.58 30.88
N HIS A 378 -8.25 -14.46 30.04
CA HIS A 378 -8.54 -14.41 28.61
C HIS A 378 -9.99 -14.75 28.23
N CYS A 379 -10.72 -15.55 29.01
CA CYS A 379 -12.10 -15.93 28.68
C CYS A 379 -13.04 -14.72 28.56
N TYR A 380 -12.80 -13.67 29.36
CA TYR A 380 -13.58 -12.43 29.34
C TYR A 380 -13.23 -11.56 28.11
N GLU A 381 -11.97 -11.57 27.69
CA GLU A 381 -11.44 -10.80 26.56
C GLU A 381 -11.67 -11.50 25.21
N CYS A 382 -11.74 -12.84 25.21
CA CYS A 382 -11.67 -13.62 23.98
C CYS A 382 -12.85 -13.35 23.05
N LYS A 383 -14.05 -13.06 23.58
CA LYS A 383 -15.22 -12.77 22.73
C LYS A 383 -14.99 -11.49 21.94
N THR A 384 -14.54 -10.42 22.61
CA THR A 384 -14.22 -9.13 21.99
C THR A 384 -13.03 -9.24 21.05
N ALA A 385 -11.94 -9.89 21.48
CA ALA A 385 -10.76 -10.12 20.66
C ALA A 385 -11.07 -11.00 19.42
N ARG A 386 -12.02 -11.93 19.53
CA ARG A 386 -12.50 -12.73 18.40
C ARG A 386 -13.28 -11.90 17.39
N ALA A 387 -14.15 -10.99 17.85
CA ALA A 387 -14.84 -10.06 16.95
C ALA A 387 -13.81 -9.23 16.17
N GLY A 388 -12.88 -8.57 16.86
CA GLY A 388 -11.82 -7.79 16.21
C GLY A 388 -10.92 -8.63 15.29
N TYR A 389 -10.63 -9.89 15.63
CA TYR A 389 -9.91 -10.79 14.72
C TYR A 389 -10.71 -11.10 13.45
N LEU A 390 -12.02 -11.34 13.56
CA LEU A 390 -12.87 -11.62 12.40
C LEU A 390 -12.95 -10.40 11.48
N ASP A 391 -13.07 -9.20 12.05
CA ASP A 391 -13.02 -7.94 11.31
C ASP A 391 -11.66 -7.83 10.59
N LEU A 392 -10.53 -7.87 11.32
CA LEU A 392 -9.19 -7.82 10.70
C LEU A 392 -8.93 -8.92 9.67
N LYS A 393 -9.56 -10.09 9.83
CA LYS A 393 -9.48 -11.20 8.87
C LYS A 393 -10.23 -10.88 7.58
N GLU A 394 -11.41 -10.30 7.67
CA GLU A 394 -12.19 -9.82 6.53
C GLU A 394 -11.36 -8.85 5.68
N PHE A 395 -10.70 -7.88 6.34
CA PHE A 395 -9.84 -6.88 5.68
C PHE A 395 -8.42 -7.36 5.34
N ARG A 396 -8.10 -8.63 5.59
CA ARG A 396 -6.73 -9.20 5.50
C ARG A 396 -5.66 -8.38 6.25
N LYS A 397 -6.05 -7.57 7.22
CA LYS A 397 -5.20 -6.84 8.18
C LYS A 397 -4.75 -7.72 9.35
N GLN A 398 -4.67 -9.04 9.15
CA GLN A 398 -4.33 -9.96 10.23
C GLN A 398 -2.92 -9.70 10.76
N TYR A 399 -2.83 -9.19 11.99
CA TYR A 399 -1.57 -9.13 12.73
C TYR A 399 -1.21 -10.51 13.28
N ARG A 400 -0.66 -11.34 12.39
CA ARG A 400 -0.38 -12.75 12.68
C ARG A 400 0.65 -12.87 13.80
N HIS A 401 0.57 -13.98 14.55
CA HIS A 401 1.54 -14.36 15.58
C HIS A 401 3.01 -14.21 15.13
N ARG A 402 3.33 -14.62 13.90
CA ARG A 402 4.68 -14.45 13.33
C ARG A 402 5.15 -13.00 13.27
N TYR A 403 4.23 -12.05 13.03
CA TYR A 403 4.55 -10.61 13.01
C TYR A 403 4.75 -10.11 14.43
N ARG A 404 3.88 -10.50 15.38
CA ARG A 404 4.06 -10.23 16.82
C ARG A 404 5.43 -10.69 17.31
N ALA A 405 5.80 -11.93 17.02
CA ALA A 405 7.09 -12.51 17.31
C ALA A 405 8.26 -11.71 16.71
N SER A 406 8.19 -11.37 15.42
CA SER A 406 9.24 -10.58 14.76
C SER A 406 9.35 -9.16 15.34
N HIS A 407 8.22 -8.51 15.61
CA HIS A 407 8.19 -7.17 16.20
C HIS A 407 8.69 -7.18 17.65
N LEU A 408 8.34 -8.20 18.44
CA LEU A 408 8.88 -8.38 19.79
C LEU A 408 10.40 -8.58 19.77
N ALA A 409 10.91 -9.45 18.89
CA ALA A 409 12.34 -9.66 18.72
C ALA A 409 13.05 -8.37 18.30
N LEU A 410 12.40 -7.58 17.45
CA LEU A 410 12.88 -6.27 17.04
C LEU A 410 12.93 -5.30 18.23
N THR A 411 11.85 -5.18 19.00
CA THR A 411 11.78 -4.34 20.21
C THR A 411 12.90 -4.70 21.18
N ILE A 412 13.10 -6.01 21.45
CA ILE A 412 14.16 -6.51 22.33
C ILE A 412 15.54 -6.18 21.76
N ALA A 413 15.78 -6.44 20.47
CA ALA A 413 17.08 -6.20 19.85
C ALA A 413 17.46 -4.71 19.80
N VAL A 414 16.48 -3.84 19.53
CA VAL A 414 16.66 -2.38 19.57
C VAL A 414 16.97 -1.94 21.00
N TYR A 415 16.22 -2.41 21.99
CA TYR A 415 16.49 -2.11 23.40
C TYR A 415 17.88 -2.56 23.84
N GLN A 416 18.28 -3.78 23.51
CA GLN A 416 19.58 -4.34 23.90
C GLN A 416 20.76 -3.64 23.22
N LYS A 417 20.64 -3.33 21.92
CA LYS A 417 21.73 -2.67 21.17
C LYS A 417 21.82 -1.18 21.46
N ASN A 418 20.70 -0.53 21.71
CA ASN A 418 20.61 0.91 21.86
C ASN A 418 20.37 1.34 23.31
N TRP A 419 20.58 0.50 24.33
CA TRP A 419 20.35 0.92 25.72
C TRP A 419 21.06 2.25 26.04
N HIS A 420 22.30 2.42 25.58
CA HIS A 420 23.07 3.65 25.76
C HIS A 420 22.66 4.81 24.84
N TRP A 421 21.99 4.54 23.70
CA TRP A 421 21.60 5.55 22.70
C TRP A 421 20.12 5.98 22.85
N VAL A 422 19.24 5.10 23.31
CA VAL A 422 17.84 5.40 23.62
C VAL A 422 17.75 6.36 24.83
N GLU A 423 18.66 6.29 25.80
CA GLU A 423 18.70 7.29 26.88
C GLU A 423 19.14 8.69 26.39
N SER A 424 20.03 8.82 25.40
CA SER A 424 20.53 10.12 24.90
C SER A 424 19.69 10.72 23.76
N GLU A 425 19.26 9.91 22.79
CA GLU A 425 18.71 10.40 21.51
C GLU A 425 17.18 10.44 21.44
N THR A 426 16.46 9.84 22.40
CA THR A 426 14.99 9.93 22.46
C THR A 426 14.51 11.39 22.59
N ARG A 427 15.39 12.36 22.90
CA ARG A 427 15.08 13.78 22.80
C ARG A 427 15.24 14.39 21.40
N ASN A 428 16.15 13.89 20.56
CA ASN A 428 16.50 14.54 19.28
C ASN A 428 15.78 13.93 18.06
N ILE A 429 15.27 12.70 18.18
CA ILE A 429 14.57 12.02 17.09
C ILE A 429 13.08 12.40 17.06
N ILE A 430 12.51 12.82 18.19
CA ILE A 430 11.10 13.21 18.34
C ILE A 430 10.73 14.49 17.53
N ASP A 431 11.72 15.30 17.14
CA ASP A 431 11.48 16.54 16.38
C ASP A 431 11.43 16.35 14.86
N GLY A 432 11.67 15.14 14.36
CA GLY A 432 11.45 14.79 12.95
C GLY A 432 10.05 14.19 12.73
N PRO A 433 9.23 14.66 11.77
CA PRO A 433 7.88 14.13 11.51
C PRO A 433 7.85 12.64 11.13
N THR A 434 9.00 12.05 10.78
CA THR A 434 9.17 10.62 10.46
C THR A 434 9.30 9.71 11.68
N ALA A 435 9.81 10.20 12.81
CA ALA A 435 10.03 9.39 14.01
C ALA A 435 8.74 9.04 14.75
N ARG A 436 7.68 9.84 14.57
CA ARG A 436 6.41 9.64 15.28
C ARG A 436 5.66 8.36 14.91
N HIS A 437 6.11 7.60 13.91
CA HIS A 437 5.31 6.55 13.30
C HIS A 437 5.71 5.13 13.71
N ASN A 438 6.96 4.89 14.12
CA ASN A 438 7.40 3.62 14.72
C ASN A 438 8.40 3.95 15.85
N VAL A 439 7.88 4.23 17.04
CA VAL A 439 8.72 4.59 18.20
C VAL A 439 8.90 3.35 19.06
N ILE A 440 10.14 3.05 19.44
CA ILE A 440 10.44 2.12 20.53
C ILE A 440 10.86 2.99 21.72
N THR A 441 9.99 3.09 22.72
CA THR A 441 10.24 3.84 23.94
C THR A 441 10.46 2.87 25.10
N ALA A 442 11.41 3.21 25.97
CA ALA A 442 11.53 2.62 27.29
C ALA A 442 10.74 3.46 28.32
N ARG A 443 9.48 3.80 28.01
CA ARG A 443 8.60 4.53 28.93
C ARG A 443 7.27 3.79 29.06
N LEU A 444 6.69 3.85 30.25
CA LEU A 444 5.29 3.50 30.46
C LEU A 444 4.42 4.50 29.68
N PRO A 445 3.45 4.05 28.88
CA PRO A 445 2.48 4.97 28.28
C PRO A 445 1.68 5.62 29.40
N ASP A 446 1.74 6.95 29.47
CA ASP A 446 0.99 7.76 30.43
C ASP A 446 0.36 8.95 29.69
N PRO A 447 -0.99 9.07 29.67
CA PRO A 447 -1.96 8.13 30.20
C PRO A 447 -2.08 6.85 29.36
N LEU A 448 -2.53 5.76 30.00
CA LEU A 448 -2.94 4.54 29.30
C LEU A 448 -3.96 4.88 28.20
N PRO A 449 -3.90 4.26 27.01
CA PRO A 449 -4.91 4.47 25.98
C PRO A 449 -6.32 4.21 26.55
N GLU A 450 -7.26 5.12 26.28
CA GLU A 450 -8.67 4.89 26.62
C GLU A 450 -9.14 3.57 25.96
N GLY A 451 -9.72 2.68 26.76
CA GLY A 451 -10.09 1.33 26.32
C GLY A 451 -8.96 0.29 26.37
N SER A 452 -7.83 0.60 27.01
CA SER A 452 -6.78 -0.39 27.27
C SER A 452 -7.33 -1.61 28.03
N ASP A 453 -6.98 -2.80 27.54
CA ASP A 453 -7.47 -4.06 28.08
C ASP A 453 -7.02 -4.24 29.54
N ARG A 454 -7.84 -4.86 30.39
CA ARG A 454 -7.48 -5.20 31.79
C ARG A 454 -6.15 -5.95 31.87
N ARG A 455 -5.84 -6.75 30.84
CA ARG A 455 -4.54 -7.41 30.67
C ARG A 455 -3.38 -6.42 30.57
N PHE A 456 -3.54 -5.32 29.83
CA PHE A 456 -2.52 -4.29 29.70
C PHE A 456 -2.25 -3.61 31.05
N GLU A 457 -3.32 -3.19 31.74
CA GLU A 457 -3.20 -2.62 33.09
C GLU A 457 -2.52 -3.57 34.06
N ALA A 458 -2.86 -4.86 34.01
CA ALA A 458 -2.28 -5.88 34.87
C ALA A 458 -0.77 -6.03 34.62
N ILE A 459 -0.32 -6.02 33.35
CA ILE A 459 1.10 -6.05 32.99
C ILE A 459 1.81 -4.82 33.55
N VAL A 460 1.27 -3.63 33.29
CA VAL A 460 1.85 -2.37 33.74
C VAL A 460 1.96 -2.32 35.26
N ARG A 461 0.86 -2.59 35.99
CA ARG A 461 0.85 -2.56 37.47
C ARG A 461 1.83 -3.56 38.07
N ARG A 462 1.92 -4.76 37.50
CA ARG A 462 2.83 -5.80 38.01
C ARG A 462 4.29 -5.40 37.87
N HIS A 463 4.66 -4.83 36.72
CA HIS A 463 6.06 -4.47 36.46
C HIS A 463 6.43 -3.07 36.97
N ALA A 464 5.46 -2.20 37.26
CA ALA A 464 5.69 -0.90 37.88
C ALA A 464 6.42 -1.02 39.24
N GLY A 465 6.20 -2.11 39.98
CA GLY A 465 6.88 -2.38 41.26
C GLY A 465 8.16 -3.22 41.14
N ASP A 466 8.40 -3.89 40.01
CA ASP A 466 9.53 -4.80 39.84
C ASP A 466 10.77 -4.08 39.29
N ARG A 467 11.65 -3.65 40.20
CA ARG A 467 12.93 -2.99 39.85
C ARG A 467 13.86 -3.85 38.99
N SER A 468 13.70 -5.17 39.00
CA SER A 468 14.50 -6.13 38.23
C SER A 468 14.05 -6.28 36.78
N SER A 469 12.92 -5.66 36.42
CA SER A 469 12.39 -5.69 35.06
C SER A 469 12.27 -4.28 34.50
N ARG A 470 12.27 -4.20 33.17
CA ARG A 470 11.99 -2.98 32.41
C ARG A 470 10.89 -3.28 31.42
N LEU A 471 9.87 -2.44 31.40
CA LEU A 471 8.85 -2.47 30.35
C LEU A 471 9.36 -1.66 29.16
N VAL A 472 9.33 -2.29 27.99
CA VAL A 472 9.72 -1.71 26.72
C VAL A 472 8.52 -1.76 25.80
N GLU A 473 8.20 -0.63 25.22
CA GLU A 473 7.09 -0.46 24.30
C GLU A 473 7.62 -0.23 22.89
N GLY A 474 7.04 -0.92 21.91
CA GLY A 474 7.25 -0.67 20.50
C GLY A 474 5.92 -0.39 19.82
N MET A 475 5.82 0.74 19.11
CA MET A 475 4.68 1.09 18.28
C MET A 475 5.00 0.80 16.81
N PHE A 476 4.06 0.18 16.10
CA PHE A 476 4.20 -0.24 14.71
C PHE A 476 2.98 0.16 13.87
N LEU A 477 3.17 0.63 12.63
CA LEU A 477 2.05 0.93 11.73
C LEU A 477 1.52 -0.30 11.00
N LEU A 478 0.19 -0.49 10.97
CA LEU A 478 -0.52 -1.47 10.15
C LEU A 478 -1.63 -0.77 9.35
N GLY A 479 -1.31 -0.28 8.15
CA GLY A 479 -2.20 0.61 7.42
C GLY A 479 -2.30 1.95 8.16
N ARG A 480 -3.53 2.37 8.49
CA ARG A 480 -3.82 3.56 9.31
C ARG A 480 -3.82 3.28 10.82
N GLU A 481 -3.72 2.02 11.23
CA GLU A 481 -3.77 1.61 12.64
C GLU A 481 -2.38 1.58 13.27
N GLN A 482 -2.31 1.89 14.56
CA GLN A 482 -1.12 1.71 15.38
C GLN A 482 -1.22 0.41 16.18
N VAL A 483 -0.16 -0.37 16.15
CA VAL A 483 -0.04 -1.65 16.86
C VAL A 483 1.05 -1.51 17.90
N TRP A 484 0.67 -1.67 19.16
CA TRP A 484 1.59 -1.60 20.29
C TRP A 484 2.06 -3.00 20.69
N VAL A 485 3.36 -3.14 20.96
CA VAL A 485 3.99 -4.34 21.51
C VAL A 485 4.69 -3.95 22.79
N LEU A 486 4.19 -4.46 23.90
CA LEU A 486 4.81 -4.29 25.21
C LEU A 486 5.60 -5.55 25.58
N ALA A 487 6.82 -5.36 26.06
CA ALA A 487 7.73 -6.42 26.48
C ALA A 487 8.28 -6.12 27.87
N ALA A 488 8.17 -7.08 28.79
CA ALA A 488 8.92 -7.05 30.04
C ALA A 488 10.28 -7.71 29.83
N ILE A 489 11.35 -6.92 29.93
CA ILE A 489 12.73 -7.39 29.75
C ILE A 489 13.41 -7.40 31.11
N LYS A 490 13.90 -8.56 31.53
CA LYS A 490 14.84 -8.66 32.65
C LYS A 490 16.26 -8.44 32.12
N PRO A 491 17.04 -7.49 32.67
CA PRO A 491 18.43 -7.34 32.29
C PRO A 491 19.16 -8.67 32.56
N VAL A 492 19.85 -9.19 31.55
CA VAL A 492 20.81 -10.27 31.77
C VAL A 492 21.99 -9.60 32.47
N VAL A 493 22.10 -9.80 33.78
CA VAL A 493 23.31 -9.44 34.51
C VAL A 493 24.38 -10.40 34.03
N TYR A 494 25.18 -9.96 33.06
CA TYR A 494 26.45 -10.62 32.80
C TYR A 494 27.28 -10.41 34.07
N LEU A 495 27.37 -11.44 34.91
CA LEU A 495 28.40 -11.52 35.92
C LEU A 495 29.73 -11.49 35.16
N MET A 496 30.37 -10.31 35.15
CA MET A 496 31.71 -10.12 34.58
C MET A 496 32.75 -10.88 35.40
#